data_AF-A0AA95K5M6-F1
#
_entry.id   AF-A0AA95K5M6-F1
#
_cell.length_a   1.000
_cell.length_b   1.000
_cell.length_c   1.000
_cell.angle_alpha   90.00
_cell.angle_beta   90.00
_cell.angle_gamma   90.00
#
_symmetry.space_group_name_H-M   'P 1'
#
loop_
_entity.id
_entity.type
_entity.pdbx_description
1 polymer ?
#
loop_
_entity_poly.entity_id
_entity_poly.type
_entity_poly.pdbx_seq_one_letter_code
_entity_poly.pdbx_strand_id
1 'polypeptide(L)'
;MLKNWIIIFVLCCLKNFALADETYVNCVNKKLDWKWLRDSQNNYVKVVGYWKTQWLTPDHIFSYFELSDGLEGYKMLKEMCIKKYGEQFSILQPADHFYSLWHPFFVDNQYFVNGRISVYQYSTKDSLFLNNYSTFSNPNYEFLSLFQLGKMCEGVIDNCISE
;
A
#
# COMPACT_ATOMS: atom_id res chain seq x y z
N MET A 1 19.95 12.91 46.20
CA MET A 1 19.85 13.73 44.97
C MET A 1 20.04 12.91 43.67
N LEU A 2 20.68 11.73 43.68
CA LEU A 2 20.83 10.86 42.50
C LEU A 2 19.51 10.22 41.98
N LYS A 3 18.53 10.01 42.87
CA LYS A 3 17.28 9.28 42.56
C LYS A 3 16.37 10.01 41.55
N ASN A 4 16.43 11.34 41.50
CA ASN A 4 15.62 12.14 40.57
C ASN A 4 16.17 12.15 39.14
N TRP A 5 17.47 11.87 38.95
CA TRP A 5 18.08 11.82 37.62
C TRP A 5 17.77 10.52 36.87
N ILE A 6 17.57 9.42 37.60
CA ILE A 6 17.18 8.12 37.01
C ILE A 6 15.79 8.22 36.36
N ILE A 7 14.86 8.97 36.96
CA ILE A 7 13.49 9.15 36.44
C ILE A 7 13.51 9.92 35.11
N ILE A 8 14.36 10.93 34.98
CA ILE A 8 14.49 11.74 33.75
C ILE A 8 15.09 10.91 32.61
N PHE A 9 16.04 10.01 32.91
CA PHE A 9 16.66 9.15 31.90
C PHE A 9 15.67 8.09 31.37
N VAL A 10 14.86 7.48 32.24
CA VAL A 10 13.84 6.48 31.85
C VAL A 10 12.72 7.10 31.00
N LEU A 11 12.31 8.34 31.27
CA LEU A 11 11.29 9.06 30.47
C LEU A 11 11.78 9.43 29.07
N CYS A 12 13.10 9.59 28.86
CA CYS A 12 13.66 9.94 27.56
C CYS A 12 13.76 8.72 26.61
N CYS A 13 13.88 7.50 27.16
CA CYS A 13 14.00 6.26 26.39
C CYS A 13 12.67 5.73 25.82
N LEU A 14 11.52 6.31 26.18
CA LEU A 14 10.18 5.87 25.71
C LEU A 14 9.71 6.55 24.41
N LYS A 15 10.58 7.29 23.71
CA LYS A 15 10.17 8.03 22.49
C LYS A 15 10.13 7.22 21.19
N ASN A 16 10.40 5.92 21.22
CA ASN A 16 10.36 5.07 20.03
C ASN A 16 9.00 4.39 19.85
N PHE A 17 7.89 5.10 20.09
CA PHE A 17 6.61 4.63 19.58
C PHE A 17 6.63 4.81 18.07
N ALA A 18 6.49 3.72 17.33
CA ALA A 18 6.25 3.77 15.88
C ALA A 18 4.97 4.58 15.66
N LEU A 19 5.13 5.82 15.23
CA LEU A 19 4.00 6.67 14.86
C LEU A 19 3.39 6.10 13.60
N ALA A 20 2.06 6.05 13.56
CA ALA A 20 1.36 5.69 12.35
C ALA A 20 1.54 6.80 11.30
N ASP A 21 1.72 6.38 10.05
CA ASP A 21 1.80 7.24 8.88
C ASP A 21 0.40 7.66 8.40
N GLU A 22 0.34 8.71 7.60
CA GLU A 22 -0.86 9.11 6.86
C GLU A 22 -0.60 8.99 5.36
N THR A 23 -1.59 8.51 4.61
CA THR A 23 -1.57 8.54 3.14
C THR A 23 -2.93 8.95 2.58
N TYR A 24 -2.98 9.38 1.32
CA TYR A 24 -4.24 9.68 0.65
C TYR A 24 -4.77 8.46 -0.10
N VAL A 25 -6.04 8.51 -0.50
CA VAL A 25 -6.72 7.40 -1.18
C VAL A 25 -7.07 7.78 -2.61
N ASN A 26 -6.66 6.95 -3.56
CA ASN A 26 -7.11 6.98 -4.94
C ASN A 26 -8.22 5.95 -5.18
N CYS A 27 -9.31 6.41 -5.81
CA CYS A 27 -10.32 5.55 -6.41
C CYS A 27 -9.90 5.27 -7.85
N VAL A 28 -9.72 4.01 -8.21
CA VAL A 28 -9.17 3.56 -9.49
C VAL A 28 -10.21 2.69 -10.21
N ASN A 29 -10.28 2.80 -11.53
CA ASN A 29 -11.12 1.95 -12.35
C ASN A 29 -10.35 0.85 -13.07
N LYS A 30 -11.06 -0.08 -13.72
CA LYS A 30 -10.45 -1.17 -14.50
C LYS A 30 -9.61 -0.71 -15.70
N LYS A 31 -9.88 0.50 -16.21
CA LYS A 31 -9.10 1.16 -17.28
C LYS A 31 -7.92 1.96 -16.74
N LEU A 32 -7.77 1.99 -15.42
CA LEU A 32 -6.70 2.62 -14.70
C LEU A 32 -6.74 4.16 -14.70
N ASP A 33 -7.90 4.71 -15.05
CA ASP A 33 -8.20 6.08 -14.68
C ASP A 33 -8.36 6.12 -13.16
N TRP A 34 -7.90 7.20 -12.56
CA TRP A 34 -7.91 7.34 -11.11
C TRP A 34 -8.36 8.74 -10.71
N LYS A 35 -8.95 8.82 -9.51
CA LYS A 35 -9.42 10.05 -8.90
C LYS A 35 -9.07 10.02 -7.42
N TRP A 36 -8.49 11.10 -6.94
CA TRP A 36 -8.31 11.31 -5.51
C TRP A 36 -9.66 11.31 -4.78
N LEU A 37 -9.80 10.48 -3.75
CA LEU A 37 -10.99 10.47 -2.92
C LEU A 37 -11.10 11.79 -2.15
N ARG A 38 -12.29 12.39 -2.20
CA ARG A 38 -12.62 13.61 -1.47
C ARG A 38 -13.89 13.47 -0.66
N ASP A 39 -13.91 14.06 0.53
CA ASP A 39 -15.08 14.10 1.41
C ASP A 39 -16.22 14.98 0.83
N SER A 40 -17.29 15.16 1.60
CA SER A 40 -18.43 16.02 1.25
C SER A 40 -18.08 17.51 1.18
N GLN A 41 -17.03 17.94 1.87
CA GLN A 41 -16.51 19.30 1.92
C GLN A 41 -15.42 19.54 0.86
N ASN A 42 -15.18 18.54 0.00
CA ASN A 42 -14.19 18.55 -1.07
C ASN A 42 -12.72 18.52 -0.60
N ASN A 43 -12.46 18.13 0.64
CA ASN A 43 -11.10 17.89 1.14
C ASN A 43 -10.62 16.49 0.72
N TYR A 44 -9.32 16.34 0.55
CA TYR A 44 -8.70 15.03 0.30
C TYR A 44 -8.85 14.13 1.52
N VAL A 45 -9.32 12.90 1.30
CA VAL A 45 -9.42 11.90 2.37
C VAL A 45 -8.04 11.30 2.62
N LYS A 46 -7.63 11.33 3.89
CA LYS A 46 -6.43 10.68 4.41
C LYS A 46 -6.80 9.49 5.27
N VAL A 47 -5.92 8.51 5.31
CA VAL A 47 -6.05 7.31 6.14
C VAL A 47 -4.77 7.08 6.92
N VAL A 48 -4.90 6.48 8.10
CA VAL A 48 -3.79 6.21 9.02
C VAL A 48 -3.35 4.75 8.90
N GLY A 49 -2.05 4.50 8.94
CA GLY A 49 -1.51 3.15 8.73
C GLY A 49 0.01 3.10 8.77
N TYR A 50 0.57 2.09 8.12
CA TYR A 50 2.01 1.88 8.09
C TYR A 50 2.48 1.49 6.70
N TRP A 51 3.49 2.19 6.20
CA TRP A 51 4.19 1.76 5.00
C TRP A 51 5.12 0.59 5.32
N LYS A 52 4.99 -0.49 4.55
CA LYS A 52 5.80 -1.71 4.69
C LYS A 52 6.27 -2.20 3.33
N THR A 53 7.30 -3.04 3.35
CA THR A 53 7.86 -3.68 2.16
C THR A 53 7.84 -5.19 2.34
N GLN A 54 7.54 -5.93 1.27
CA GLN A 54 7.44 -7.38 1.28
C GLN A 54 8.15 -7.98 0.06
N TRP A 55 8.83 -9.11 0.27
CA TRP A 55 9.40 -9.93 -0.79
C TRP A 55 8.31 -10.79 -1.44
N LEU A 56 8.26 -10.77 -2.78
CA LEU A 56 7.42 -11.63 -3.61
C LEU A 56 8.20 -12.87 -4.06
N THR A 57 9.43 -12.65 -4.49
CA THR A 57 10.42 -13.67 -4.86
C THR A 57 11.77 -13.28 -4.21
N PRO A 58 12.84 -14.10 -4.31
CA PRO A 58 14.15 -13.74 -3.74
C PRO A 58 14.77 -12.44 -4.28
N ASP A 59 14.32 -11.96 -5.43
CA ASP A 59 14.84 -10.79 -6.13
C ASP A 59 13.77 -9.72 -6.43
N HIS A 60 12.51 -9.91 -6.01
CA HIS A 60 11.44 -8.94 -6.24
C HIS A 60 10.77 -8.54 -4.93
N ILE A 61 10.64 -7.22 -4.74
CA ILE A 61 9.95 -6.63 -3.59
C ILE A 61 8.86 -5.66 -4.05
N PHE A 62 7.91 -5.39 -3.16
CA PHE A 62 6.94 -4.31 -3.34
C PHE A 62 6.64 -3.65 -2.01
N SER A 63 6.15 -2.41 -2.07
CA SER A 63 5.64 -1.68 -0.91
C SER A 63 4.13 -1.69 -0.87
N TYR A 64 3.58 -1.68 0.33
CA TYR A 64 2.14 -1.68 0.61
C TYR A 64 1.84 -0.81 1.82
N PHE A 65 0.59 -0.37 1.94
CA PHE A 65 0.10 0.37 3.09
C PHE A 65 -0.81 -0.50 3.95
N GLU A 66 -0.38 -0.83 5.15
CA GLU A 66 -1.22 -1.52 6.14
C GLU A 66 -2.19 -0.52 6.77
N LEU A 67 -3.48 -0.70 6.50
CA LEU A 67 -4.52 0.21 6.95
C LEU A 67 -4.89 -0.06 8.41
N SER A 68 -4.78 0.96 9.29
CA SER A 68 -5.04 0.79 10.73
C SER A 68 -6.47 0.35 11.03
N ASP A 69 -7.44 0.88 10.28
CA ASP A 69 -8.86 0.53 10.41
C ASP A 69 -9.22 -0.82 9.76
N GLY A 70 -8.23 -1.51 9.18
CA GLY A 70 -8.36 -2.83 8.60
C GLY A 70 -9.44 -2.94 7.53
N LEU A 71 -10.16 -4.07 7.53
CA LEU A 71 -11.16 -4.37 6.53
C LEU A 71 -12.38 -3.44 6.58
N GLU A 72 -12.80 -3.00 7.77
CA GLU A 72 -13.95 -2.11 7.91
C GLU A 72 -13.65 -0.71 7.38
N GLY A 73 -12.46 -0.17 7.67
CA GLY A 73 -12.00 1.08 7.06
C GLY A 73 -11.94 1.00 5.54
N TYR A 74 -11.43 -0.11 5.01
CA TYR A 74 -11.41 -0.36 3.57
C TYR A 74 -12.81 -0.34 2.95
N LYS A 75 -13.79 -1.06 3.53
CA LYS A 75 -15.18 -1.09 3.03
C LYS A 75 -15.79 0.31 2.99
N MET A 76 -15.62 1.09 4.06
CA MET A 76 -16.11 2.47 4.12
C MET A 76 -15.52 3.33 2.99
N LEU A 77 -14.20 3.28 2.79
CA LEU A 77 -13.54 4.04 1.73
C LEU A 77 -14.03 3.61 0.33
N LYS A 78 -14.29 2.31 0.14
CA LYS A 78 -14.79 1.75 -1.12
C LYS A 78 -16.18 2.29 -1.42
N GLU A 79 -17.07 2.28 -0.43
CA GLU A 79 -18.40 2.87 -0.55
C GLU A 79 -18.33 4.36 -0.88
N MET A 80 -17.40 5.11 -0.28
CA MET A 80 -17.20 6.53 -0.60
C MET A 80 -16.78 6.72 -2.07
N CYS A 81 -15.85 5.91 -2.57
CA CYS A 81 -15.43 5.95 -3.97
C CYS A 81 -16.57 5.61 -4.93
N ILE A 82 -17.32 4.52 -4.66
CA ILE A 82 -18.45 4.10 -5.47
C ILE A 82 -19.54 5.18 -5.49
N LYS A 83 -19.90 5.72 -4.33
CA LYS A 83 -20.91 6.77 -4.21
C LYS A 83 -20.52 8.04 -4.98
N LYS A 84 -19.23 8.41 -4.99
CA LYS A 84 -18.76 9.66 -5.58
C LYS A 84 -18.46 9.56 -7.08
N TYR A 85 -17.93 8.42 -7.53
CA TYR A 85 -17.40 8.27 -8.89
C TYR A 85 -18.06 7.15 -9.69
N GLY A 86 -18.89 6.32 -9.07
CA GLY A 86 -19.56 5.16 -9.68
C GLY A 86 -18.84 3.84 -9.39
N GLU A 87 -19.54 2.73 -9.58
CA GLU A 87 -19.06 1.37 -9.31
C GLU A 87 -17.76 1.02 -10.04
N GLN A 88 -17.52 1.64 -11.20
CA GLN A 88 -16.30 1.41 -11.95
C GLN A 88 -15.05 1.87 -11.20
N PHE A 89 -15.13 2.81 -10.25
CA PHE A 89 -14.01 3.32 -9.44
C PHE A 89 -13.93 2.65 -8.05
N SER A 90 -14.15 1.34 -8.00
CA SER A 90 -14.22 0.55 -6.76
C SER A 90 -12.88 0.00 -6.26
N ILE A 91 -11.79 0.20 -7.00
CA ILE A 91 -10.44 -0.23 -6.61
C ILE A 91 -9.80 0.90 -5.81
N LEU A 92 -9.28 0.61 -4.61
CA LEU A 92 -8.65 1.62 -3.75
C LEU A 92 -7.15 1.46 -3.76
N GLN A 93 -6.41 2.56 -3.89
CA GLN A 93 -4.95 2.56 -3.80
C GLN A 93 -4.45 3.70 -2.91
N PRO A 94 -3.56 3.44 -1.92
CA PRO A 94 -2.87 4.47 -1.17
C PRO A 94 -1.90 5.23 -2.08
N ALA A 95 -1.74 6.53 -1.84
CA ALA A 95 -0.76 7.36 -2.52
C ALA A 95 -0.44 8.61 -1.68
N ASP A 96 0.84 8.94 -1.55
CA ASP A 96 1.27 10.14 -0.82
C ASP A 96 1.20 11.40 -1.71
N HIS A 97 1.28 11.23 -3.03
CA HIS A 97 1.26 12.32 -4.01
C HIS A 97 0.90 11.85 -5.43
N PHE A 98 0.82 12.79 -6.39
CA PHE A 98 0.39 12.52 -7.77
C PHE A 98 1.26 11.49 -8.52
N TYR A 99 2.58 11.50 -8.27
CA TYR A 99 3.53 10.59 -8.90
C TYR A 99 3.86 9.37 -8.04
N SER A 100 3.01 9.05 -7.06
CA SER A 100 3.26 7.88 -6.21
C SER A 100 3.19 6.63 -7.07
N LEU A 101 4.03 5.67 -6.73
CA LEU A 101 3.98 4.35 -7.32
C LEU A 101 2.71 3.63 -6.86
N TRP A 102 2.36 2.56 -7.56
CA TRP A 102 1.14 1.83 -7.26
C TRP A 102 1.40 0.86 -6.13
N HIS A 103 0.64 1.00 -5.06
CA HIS A 103 0.74 0.17 -3.87
C HIS A 103 -0.63 -0.44 -3.56
N PRO A 104 -0.70 -1.66 -3.02
CA PRO A 104 -1.94 -2.20 -2.49
C PRO A 104 -2.14 -1.74 -1.04
N PHE A 105 -3.40 -1.69 -0.61
CA PHE A 105 -3.71 -1.75 0.81
C PHE A 105 -3.48 -3.17 1.33
N PHE A 106 -3.03 -3.29 2.57
CA PHE A 106 -3.02 -4.53 3.32
C PHE A 106 -4.03 -4.41 4.47
N VAL A 107 -4.91 -5.39 4.57
CA VAL A 107 -6.03 -5.40 5.52
C VAL A 107 -6.14 -6.77 6.18
N ASP A 108 -6.74 -6.79 7.37
CA ASP A 108 -7.03 -8.01 8.12
C ASP A 108 -5.80 -8.91 8.38
N ASN A 109 -4.63 -8.27 8.48
CA ASN A 109 -3.33 -8.89 8.76
C ASN A 109 -2.91 -10.04 7.83
N GLN A 110 -3.60 -10.27 6.71
CA GLN A 110 -3.34 -11.41 5.83
C GLN A 110 -3.58 -11.14 4.35
N TYR A 111 -4.37 -10.10 4.02
CA TYR A 111 -4.85 -9.91 2.67
C TYR A 111 -4.41 -8.57 2.09
N PHE A 112 -3.87 -8.64 0.87
CA PHE A 112 -3.68 -7.49 0.03
C PHE A 112 -4.96 -7.22 -0.74
N VAL A 113 -5.41 -5.97 -0.74
CA VAL A 113 -6.48 -5.51 -1.59
C VAL A 113 -5.97 -5.51 -3.03
N ASN A 114 -6.80 -6.01 -3.94
CA ASN A 114 -6.54 -6.00 -5.35
C ASN A 114 -6.40 -4.58 -5.92
N GLY A 115 -5.56 -4.44 -6.93
CA GLY A 115 -5.22 -3.17 -7.56
C GLY A 115 -3.92 -3.31 -8.34
N ARG A 116 -3.34 -2.18 -8.73
CA ARG A 116 -2.01 -2.14 -9.34
C ARG A 116 -0.93 -2.27 -8.29
N ILE A 117 0.11 -3.05 -8.56
CA ILE A 117 1.27 -3.13 -7.66
C ILE A 117 2.52 -2.86 -8.47
N SER A 118 3.29 -1.85 -8.07
CA SER A 118 4.64 -1.60 -8.56
C SER A 118 5.61 -2.50 -7.82
N VAL A 119 6.33 -3.33 -8.59
CA VAL A 119 7.35 -4.24 -8.08
C VAL A 119 8.73 -3.71 -8.45
N TYR A 120 9.71 -3.92 -7.57
CA TYR A 120 11.10 -3.56 -7.78
C TYR A 120 11.95 -4.82 -7.82
N GLN A 121 12.91 -4.84 -8.75
CA GLN A 121 13.92 -5.88 -8.78
C GLN A 121 15.13 -5.48 -7.94
N TYR A 122 15.50 -6.34 -7.01
CA TYR A 122 16.66 -6.20 -6.16
C TYR A 122 17.86 -6.96 -6.76
N SER A 123 18.90 -6.25 -7.18
CA SER A 123 20.18 -6.84 -7.62
C SER A 123 21.19 -6.80 -6.48
N THR A 124 21.62 -7.97 -6.02
CA THR A 124 22.70 -8.10 -5.02
C THR A 124 24.06 -7.67 -5.57
N LYS A 125 24.25 -7.71 -6.90
CA LYS A 125 25.50 -7.31 -7.55
C LYS A 125 25.73 -5.81 -7.56
N ASP A 126 24.65 -5.04 -7.70
CA ASP A 126 24.73 -3.59 -7.85
C ASP A 126 24.30 -2.84 -6.60
N SER A 127 23.69 -3.50 -5.61
CA SER A 127 23.03 -2.86 -4.45
C SER A 127 22.04 -1.75 -4.85
N LEU A 128 21.59 -1.78 -6.10
CA LEU A 128 20.68 -0.83 -6.71
C LEU A 128 19.32 -1.50 -6.89
N PHE A 129 18.27 -0.77 -6.53
CA PHE A 129 16.92 -1.09 -7.00
C PHE A 129 16.87 -0.71 -8.46
N LEU A 130 16.86 -1.70 -9.35
CA LEU A 130 16.55 -1.45 -10.75
C LEU A 130 15.05 -1.15 -10.81
N ASN A 131 14.72 0.06 -11.26
CA ASN A 131 13.35 0.55 -11.43
C ASN A 131 12.66 -0.12 -12.65
N ASN A 132 12.72 -1.44 -12.74
CA ASN A 132 11.92 -2.22 -13.67
C ASN A 132 10.55 -2.38 -13.04
N TYR A 133 9.66 -1.43 -13.30
CA TYR A 133 8.31 -1.44 -12.77
C TYR A 133 7.45 -2.44 -13.54
N SER A 134 7.11 -3.56 -12.92
CA SER A 134 6.03 -4.40 -13.41
C SER A 134 4.75 -4.04 -12.65
N THR A 135 3.65 -3.81 -13.38
CA THR A 135 2.33 -3.52 -12.78
C THR A 135 1.41 -4.72 -12.92
N PHE A 136 0.93 -5.25 -11.80
CA PHE A 136 0.02 -6.40 -11.78
C PHE A 136 -1.38 -5.97 -11.38
N SER A 137 -2.42 -6.59 -11.96
CA SER A 137 -3.80 -6.49 -11.45
C SER A 137 -4.52 -7.81 -11.68
N ASN A 138 -5.40 -8.23 -10.76
CA ASN A 138 -6.21 -9.44 -10.95
C ASN A 138 -7.71 -9.10 -10.94
N PRO A 139 -8.42 -9.07 -12.07
CA PRO A 139 -9.82 -8.67 -12.09
C PRO A 139 -10.77 -9.65 -11.36
N ASN A 140 -10.30 -10.85 -10.99
CA ASN A 140 -11.15 -11.93 -10.49
C ASN A 140 -11.19 -12.05 -8.96
N TYR A 141 -10.28 -11.38 -8.25
CA TYR A 141 -10.20 -11.45 -6.79
C TYR A 141 -10.12 -10.06 -6.20
N GLU A 142 -10.92 -9.78 -5.17
CA GLU A 142 -10.85 -8.52 -4.43
C GLU A 142 -9.71 -8.50 -3.41
N PHE A 143 -9.40 -9.67 -2.84
CA PHE A 143 -8.35 -9.87 -1.85
C PHE A 143 -7.40 -10.97 -2.31
N LEU A 144 -6.10 -10.75 -2.12
CA LEU A 144 -5.03 -11.64 -2.53
C LEU A 144 -4.13 -11.93 -1.33
N SER A 145 -3.87 -13.20 -1.08
CA SER A 145 -2.79 -13.61 -0.17
C SER A 145 -1.43 -13.33 -0.80
N LEU A 146 -0.38 -13.26 0.04
CA LEU A 146 1.00 -13.16 -0.45
C LEU A 146 1.37 -14.30 -1.42
N PHE A 147 0.89 -15.52 -1.14
CA PHE A 147 1.13 -16.67 -2.01
C PHE A 147 0.50 -16.48 -3.40
N GLN A 148 -0.74 -15.98 -3.47
CA GLN A 148 -1.41 -15.68 -4.74
C GLN A 148 -0.68 -14.57 -5.51
N LEU A 149 -0.23 -13.52 -4.83
CA LEU A 149 0.59 -12.48 -5.44
C LEU A 149 1.91 -13.04 -5.99
N GLY A 150 2.62 -13.85 -5.20
CA GLY A 150 3.87 -14.49 -5.62
C GLY A 150 3.67 -15.37 -6.86
N LYS A 151 2.59 -16.16 -6.92
CA LYS A 151 2.25 -16.98 -8.09
C LYS A 151 1.94 -16.15 -9.34
N MET A 152 1.30 -15.01 -9.17
CA MET A 152 1.08 -14.07 -10.28
C MET A 152 2.39 -13.47 -10.79
N CYS A 153 3.37 -13.22 -9.91
CA CYS A 153 4.69 -12.76 -10.33
C CYS A 153 5.46 -13.89 -11.03
N GLU A 154 5.54 -15.10 -10.45
CA GLU A 154 6.24 -16.24 -11.03
C GLU A 154 5.75 -16.59 -12.44
N GLY A 155 4.44 -16.56 -12.69
CA GLY A 155 3.86 -16.85 -14.01
C GLY A 155 4.05 -15.74 -15.06
N VAL A 156 4.53 -14.56 -14.63
CA VAL A 156 4.70 -13.37 -15.48
C VAL A 156 6.17 -12.95 -15.56
N ILE A 157 7.11 -13.54 -14.81
CA ILE A 157 8.55 -13.17 -14.87
C ILE A 157 9.14 -13.30 -16.30
N ASP A 158 8.58 -14.14 -17.17
CA ASP A 158 8.95 -14.19 -18.60
C ASP A 158 8.41 -12.99 -19.43
N ASN A 159 7.40 -12.26 -18.92
CA ASN A 159 6.74 -11.10 -19.54
C ASN A 159 6.83 -9.80 -18.70
N CYS A 160 7.39 -9.84 -17.48
CA CYS A 160 7.59 -8.68 -16.59
C CYS A 160 8.62 -7.68 -17.13
N ILE A 161 9.35 -8.07 -18.19
CA ILE A 161 10.46 -7.33 -18.79
C ILE A 161 10.00 -6.43 -19.95
N SER A 162 8.73 -6.46 -20.38
CA SER A 162 8.30 -5.66 -21.53
C SER A 162 7.05 -4.82 -21.26
N GLU A 163 7.27 -3.52 -21.04
CA GLU A 163 6.77 -2.44 -21.93
C GLU A 163 7.81 -1.30 -21.96
#